data_AF-A0AAW2PNX1-F1
#
_entry.id   AF-A0AAW2PNX1-F1
#
_cell.length_a   1.000
_cell.length_b   1.000
_cell.length_c   1.000
_cell.angle_alpha   90.00
_cell.angle_beta   90.00
_cell.angle_gamma   90.00
#
_symmetry.space_group_name_H-M   'P 1'
#
loop_
_entity.id
_entity.type
_entity.pdbx_description
1 polymer ?
#
loop_
_entity_poly.entity_id
_entity_poly.type
_entity_poly.pdbx_seq_one_letter_code
_entity_poly.pdbx_strand_id
1 'polypeptide(L)'
;MDDFKLILGLEFLRDTRTAVLPHVDSLMILGAKPCIIPTLAGRNGEKNLSAMQFEKGRKRNEPSYLCTLRFEEIEQASGPIPGLIKKLLTEFEDVMPDELPRKLPPKRAVDHEIELVPGTKPPARAPYRMSQPELVELRKQLKEMLESGIIKPAKSSYGAPVLFQKKADGSLHMCCDYRALNKITVKNKYPIPLVADCFDRLSRAKYFTKIDLRSGYWQVRIKEGDDAKTTMVTMYGAFKFLVMPFGLTNAPATFSTMMNQVLHGFLDKFVVMYLDDIVIYSGTLAEHVEHLRQVLARLLEHELYAKVSKCSFAQETISFLGHIVGERTYSDGPQESLGY
;
A
#
# COMPACT_ATOMS: atom_id res chain seq x y z
N MET A 1 29.73 7.07 17.47
CA MET A 1 28.81 5.98 17.78
C MET A 1 27.51 6.30 17.08
N ASP A 2 27.15 5.60 16.01
CA ASP A 2 27.89 4.51 15.34
C ASP A 2 29.06 4.99 14.47
N ASP A 3 29.99 4.09 14.15
CA ASP A 3 31.34 4.45 13.71
C ASP A 3 31.95 3.45 12.71
N PHE A 4 32.04 3.85 11.43
CA PHE A 4 32.64 3.05 10.37
C PHE A 4 33.67 3.88 9.60
N LYS A 5 34.93 3.42 9.54
CA LYS A 5 36.02 4.13 8.85
C LYS A 5 35.86 4.16 7.33
N LEU A 6 35.16 3.16 6.79
CA LEU A 6 34.74 3.05 5.39
C LEU A 6 33.60 2.02 5.34
N ILE A 7 32.51 2.33 4.64
CA ILE A 7 31.45 1.34 4.34
C ILE A 7 31.64 0.93 2.88
N LEU A 8 32.06 -0.32 2.68
CA LEU A 8 32.23 -0.91 1.35
C LEU A 8 30.88 -1.48 0.89
N GLY A 9 30.29 -0.88 -0.15
CA GLY A 9 29.03 -1.36 -0.73
C GLY A 9 29.16 -2.73 -1.41
N LEU A 10 28.02 -3.40 -1.61
CA LEU A 10 27.95 -4.69 -2.30
C LEU A 10 28.52 -4.65 -3.73
N GLU A 11 28.51 -3.47 -4.37
CA GLU A 11 29.12 -3.21 -5.68
C GLU A 11 30.65 -3.37 -5.64
N PHE A 12 31.34 -2.73 -4.69
CA PHE A 12 32.78 -2.93 -4.47
C PHE A 12 33.12 -4.40 -4.22
N LEU A 13 32.31 -5.10 -3.42
CA LEU A 13 32.51 -6.52 -3.13
C LEU A 13 32.30 -7.39 -4.39
N ARG A 14 31.38 -7.01 -5.29
CA ARG A 14 31.15 -7.68 -6.57
C ARG A 14 32.30 -7.45 -7.55
N ASP A 15 32.76 -6.22 -7.70
CA ASP A 15 33.85 -5.85 -8.63
C ASP A 15 35.19 -6.48 -8.22
N THR A 16 35.50 -6.47 -6.93
CA THR A 16 36.69 -7.12 -6.37
C THR A 16 36.57 -8.64 -6.27
N ARG A 17 35.38 -9.21 -6.54
CA ARG A 17 35.02 -10.62 -6.33
C ARG A 17 35.34 -11.08 -4.91
N THR A 18 34.91 -10.31 -3.92
CA THR A 18 35.21 -10.54 -2.52
C THR A 18 34.17 -11.43 -1.85
N ALA A 19 34.63 -12.50 -1.21
CA ALA A 19 33.85 -13.33 -0.30
C ALA A 19 34.17 -12.95 1.16
N VAL A 20 33.13 -12.72 1.97
CA VAL A 20 33.27 -12.55 3.43
C VAL A 20 33.12 -13.92 4.08
N LEU A 21 33.97 -14.26 5.04
CA LEU A 21 33.97 -15.56 5.73
C LEU A 21 33.83 -15.34 7.25
N PRO A 22 32.60 -15.09 7.77
CA PRO A 22 32.39 -14.64 9.15
C PRO A 22 32.86 -15.63 10.23
N HIS A 23 32.85 -16.94 9.93
CA HIS A 23 33.22 -17.98 10.89
C HIS A 23 34.74 -18.13 11.11
N VAL A 24 35.56 -17.37 10.37
CA VAL A 24 37.03 -17.38 10.46
C VAL A 24 37.59 -15.94 10.47
N ASP A 25 36.77 -14.96 10.85
CA ASP A 25 37.09 -13.52 10.91
C ASP A 25 37.90 -13.02 9.70
N SER A 26 37.59 -13.48 8.48
CA SER A 26 38.42 -13.20 7.30
C SER A 26 37.61 -12.76 6.07
N LEU A 27 38.27 -12.01 5.20
CA LEU A 27 37.76 -11.52 3.92
C LEU A 27 38.69 -12.00 2.79
N MET A 28 38.15 -12.60 1.75
CA MET A 28 38.92 -13.20 0.65
C MET A 28 38.60 -12.50 -0.67
N ILE A 29 39.61 -11.90 -1.29
CA ILE A 29 39.48 -11.20 -2.58
C ILE A 29 39.85 -12.17 -3.71
N LEU A 30 38.93 -12.43 -4.65
CA LEU A 30 39.10 -13.37 -5.76
C LEU A 30 39.40 -12.67 -7.12
N GLY A 31 39.95 -11.45 -7.04
CA GLY A 31 40.42 -10.68 -8.19
C GLY A 31 41.75 -11.17 -8.77
N ALA A 32 42.37 -10.36 -9.65
CA ALA A 32 43.55 -10.73 -10.44
C ALA A 32 44.82 -11.08 -9.62
N LYS A 33 44.84 -10.79 -8.31
CA LYS A 33 45.80 -11.32 -7.34
C LYS A 33 45.02 -11.78 -6.11
N PRO A 34 44.71 -13.08 -5.97
CA PRO A 34 43.93 -13.56 -4.84
C PRO A 34 44.66 -13.33 -3.50
N CYS A 35 43.94 -12.86 -2.50
CA CYS A 35 44.47 -12.70 -1.14
C CYS A 35 43.40 -12.94 -0.07
N ILE A 36 43.86 -13.31 1.12
CA ILE A 36 43.03 -13.40 2.33
C ILE A 36 43.50 -12.29 3.26
N ILE A 37 42.55 -11.48 3.71
CA ILE A 37 42.74 -10.37 4.64
C ILE A 37 42.09 -10.78 5.96
N PRO A 38 42.86 -10.95 7.05
CA PRO A 38 42.26 -11.13 8.37
C PRO A 38 41.55 -9.83 8.78
N THR A 39 40.33 -9.97 9.29
CA THR A 39 39.50 -8.87 9.76
C THR A 39 39.44 -8.87 11.29
N LEU A 40 38.94 -7.78 11.86
CA LEU A 40 38.76 -7.64 13.30
C LEU A 40 37.35 -7.12 13.57
N ALA A 41 36.57 -7.84 14.38
CA ALA A 41 35.24 -7.42 14.80
C ALA A 41 35.32 -6.15 15.67
N GLY A 42 35.06 -5.00 15.06
CA GLY A 42 35.16 -3.69 15.72
C GLY A 42 34.08 -3.46 16.77
N ARG A 43 34.48 -2.94 17.94
CA ARG A 43 33.58 -2.27 18.88
C ARG A 43 33.55 -0.76 18.54
N ASN A 44 32.37 -0.15 18.53
CA ASN A 44 32.11 1.20 17.99
C ASN A 44 33.12 2.31 18.42
N GLY A 45 33.77 2.94 17.42
CA GLY A 45 34.59 4.18 17.49
C GLY A 45 35.52 4.33 16.26
N GLU A 46 35.63 5.44 15.50
CA GLU A 46 35.02 6.79 15.46
C GLU A 46 34.94 7.25 13.96
N LYS A 47 34.16 8.23 13.44
CA LYS A 47 33.09 9.16 13.92
C LYS A 47 32.30 9.73 12.70
N ASN A 48 31.06 10.23 12.88
CA ASN A 48 30.23 10.84 11.81
C ASN A 48 30.25 12.40 11.74
N LEU A 49 29.95 12.96 10.57
CA LEU A 49 29.90 14.42 10.29
C LEU A 49 28.46 14.97 10.23
N SER A 50 28.20 16.08 10.91
CA SER A 50 26.95 16.86 10.75
C SER A 50 27.00 17.82 9.55
N ALA A 51 25.84 18.26 9.07
CA ALA A 51 25.74 19.23 7.97
C ALA A 51 26.52 20.54 8.21
N MET A 52 26.62 21.00 9.46
CA MET A 52 27.42 22.18 9.83
C MET A 52 28.94 21.95 9.71
N GLN A 53 29.40 20.71 9.85
CA GLN A 53 30.80 20.35 9.66
C GLN A 53 31.13 20.16 8.18
N PHE A 54 30.23 19.55 7.40
CA PHE A 54 30.32 19.51 5.93
C PHE A 54 30.41 20.92 5.32
N GLU A 55 29.55 21.85 5.75
CA GLU A 55 29.59 23.25 5.28
C GLU A 55 30.88 23.99 5.69
N LYS A 56 31.56 23.55 6.76
CA LYS A 56 32.89 24.06 7.13
C LYS A 56 34.01 23.46 6.28
N GLY A 57 33.99 22.16 5.99
CA GLY A 57 34.97 21.51 5.12
C GLY A 57 34.89 22.03 3.68
N ARG A 58 33.66 22.20 3.16
CA ARG A 58 33.39 22.84 1.86
C ARG A 58 33.99 24.23 1.75
N LYS A 59 33.96 25.03 2.83
CA LYS A 59 34.56 26.38 2.90
C LYS A 59 36.09 26.38 3.06
N ARG A 60 36.72 25.21 3.17
CA ARG A 60 38.18 25.03 3.28
C ARG A 60 38.78 24.26 2.09
N ASN A 61 37.98 23.99 1.05
CA ASN A 61 38.32 23.10 -0.06
C ASN A 61 38.74 21.67 0.39
N GLU A 62 38.23 21.21 1.54
CA GLU A 62 38.40 19.81 1.99
C GLU A 62 37.51 18.90 1.11
N PRO A 63 38.06 17.93 0.35
CA PRO A 63 37.29 17.15 -0.62
C PRO A 63 36.23 16.31 0.08
N SER A 64 34.96 16.65 -0.17
CA SER A 64 33.80 16.15 0.57
C SER A 64 32.73 15.67 -0.40
N TYR A 65 32.26 14.43 -0.22
CA TYR A 65 31.29 13.79 -1.10
C TYR A 65 29.96 13.56 -0.37
N LEU A 66 28.85 13.62 -1.11
CA LEU A 66 27.51 13.30 -0.63
C LEU A 66 26.98 12.11 -1.42
N CYS A 67 26.50 11.09 -0.71
CA CYS A 67 25.74 9.98 -1.29
C CYS A 67 24.32 10.00 -0.71
N THR A 68 23.33 9.70 -1.53
CA THR A 68 21.91 9.66 -1.15
C THR A 68 21.27 8.43 -1.75
N LEU A 69 20.57 7.65 -0.94
CA LEU A 69 19.75 6.55 -1.42
C LEU A 69 18.58 7.13 -2.23
N ARG A 70 18.66 7.02 -3.55
CA ARG A 70 17.53 7.25 -4.43
C ARG A 70 16.71 5.97 -4.47
N PHE A 71 15.56 5.98 -3.80
CA PHE A 71 14.51 5.03 -4.11
C PHE A 71 14.02 5.35 -5.52
N GLU A 72 14.36 4.50 -6.47
CA GLU A 72 13.62 4.47 -7.73
C GLU A 72 12.34 3.70 -7.41
N GLU A 73 11.20 4.40 -7.47
CA GLU A 73 9.93 3.72 -7.65
C GLU A 73 10.09 2.88 -8.91
N ILE A 74 10.10 1.55 -8.75
CA ILE A 74 10.03 0.65 -9.90
C ILE A 74 8.63 0.81 -10.46
N GLU A 75 8.47 1.80 -11.36
CA GLU A 75 7.35 1.85 -12.28
C GLU A 75 7.20 0.45 -12.84
N GLN A 76 6.03 -0.16 -12.64
CA GLN A 76 5.78 -1.52 -13.06
C GLN A 76 6.11 -1.60 -14.55
N ALA A 77 7.16 -2.34 -14.89
CA ALA A 77 7.64 -2.49 -16.25
C ALA A 77 6.59 -3.28 -17.04
N SER A 78 5.55 -2.57 -17.49
CA SER A 78 4.36 -3.15 -18.09
C SER A 78 4.71 -3.64 -19.48
N GLY A 79 5.19 -4.89 -19.54
CA GLY A 79 5.35 -5.65 -20.77
C GLY A 79 4.06 -5.58 -21.57
N PRO A 80 4.15 -5.46 -22.91
CA PRO A 80 3.03 -5.05 -23.75
C PRO A 80 1.83 -5.99 -23.57
N ILE A 81 0.75 -5.45 -22.97
CA ILE A 81 -0.43 -6.23 -22.59
C ILE A 81 -0.90 -7.08 -23.80
N PRO A 82 -0.97 -8.42 -23.66
CA PRO A 82 -1.29 -9.31 -24.78
C PRO A 82 -2.63 -8.97 -25.46
N GLY A 83 -2.72 -9.14 -26.77
CA GLY A 83 -3.90 -8.75 -27.55
C GLY A 83 -5.20 -9.42 -27.12
N LEU A 84 -5.14 -10.64 -26.57
CA LEU A 84 -6.30 -11.34 -25.98
C LEU A 84 -6.78 -10.66 -24.69
N ILE A 85 -5.84 -10.25 -23.84
CA ILE A 85 -6.13 -9.54 -22.58
C ILE A 85 -6.70 -8.15 -22.89
N LYS A 86 -6.15 -7.42 -23.87
CA LYS A 86 -6.71 -6.12 -24.30
C LYS A 86 -8.18 -6.22 -24.72
N LYS A 87 -8.55 -7.25 -25.49
CA LYS A 87 -9.95 -7.51 -25.88
C LYS A 87 -10.84 -7.75 -24.66
N LEU A 88 -10.37 -8.54 -23.69
CA LEU A 88 -11.08 -8.81 -22.45
C LEU A 88 -11.27 -7.55 -21.58
N LEU A 89 -10.28 -6.65 -21.55
CA LEU A 89 -10.39 -5.38 -20.84
C LEU A 89 -11.44 -4.45 -21.47
N THR A 90 -11.61 -4.47 -22.79
CA THR A 90 -12.73 -3.79 -23.48
C THR A 90 -14.07 -4.46 -23.22
N GLU A 91 -14.11 -5.79 -23.16
CA GLU A 91 -15.35 -6.56 -22.84
C GLU A 91 -15.86 -6.29 -21.41
N PHE A 92 -14.97 -5.91 -20.49
CA PHE A 92 -15.27 -5.59 -19.10
C PHE A 92 -15.00 -4.12 -18.74
N GLU A 93 -15.20 -3.19 -19.68
CA GLU A 93 -14.95 -1.75 -19.44
C GLU A 93 -15.81 -1.16 -18.30
N ASP A 94 -17.02 -1.70 -18.06
CA ASP A 94 -17.88 -1.37 -16.91
C ASP A 94 -17.22 -1.65 -15.55
N VAL A 95 -16.25 -2.57 -15.47
CA VAL A 95 -15.47 -2.86 -14.24
C VAL A 95 -14.39 -1.79 -14.02
N MET A 96 -14.08 -0.97 -15.03
CA MET A 96 -12.89 -0.12 -15.08
C MET A 96 -13.15 1.39 -15.34
N PRO A 97 -14.24 2.00 -14.83
CA PRO A 97 -14.62 3.38 -15.17
C PRO A 97 -13.62 4.41 -14.63
N ASP A 98 -13.61 5.61 -15.24
CA ASP A 98 -12.72 6.73 -14.86
C ASP A 98 -13.08 7.41 -13.52
N GLU A 99 -14.36 7.45 -13.18
CA GLU A 99 -14.88 7.83 -11.86
C GLU A 99 -15.64 6.66 -11.24
N LEU A 100 -15.80 6.63 -9.91
CA LEU A 100 -16.78 5.73 -9.30
C LEU A 100 -18.21 6.21 -9.66
N PRO A 101 -19.16 5.31 -9.95
CA PRO A 101 -20.55 5.69 -10.17
C PRO A 101 -21.10 6.54 -9.03
N ARG A 102 -21.92 7.57 -9.34
CA ARG A 102 -22.53 8.48 -8.35
C ARG A 102 -23.73 7.86 -7.63
N LYS A 103 -23.55 6.62 -7.16
CA LYS A 103 -24.45 5.84 -6.32
C LYS A 103 -23.62 5.24 -5.17
N LEU A 104 -24.27 4.99 -4.04
CA LEU A 104 -23.66 4.15 -3.01
C LEU A 104 -23.49 2.72 -3.57
N PRO A 105 -22.39 2.01 -3.26
CA PRO A 105 -22.22 0.59 -3.61
C PRO A 105 -23.38 -0.26 -3.07
N PRO A 106 -23.61 -1.50 -3.54
CA PRO A 106 -24.66 -2.34 -2.99
C PRO A 106 -24.43 -2.62 -1.49
N LYS A 107 -25.50 -2.84 -0.72
CA LYS A 107 -25.39 -3.48 0.60
C LYS A 107 -24.89 -4.90 0.37
N ARG A 108 -23.93 -5.37 1.17
CA ARG A 108 -23.42 -6.75 1.10
C ARG A 108 -23.61 -7.46 2.43
N ALA A 109 -23.28 -8.75 2.50
CA ALA A 109 -23.24 -9.49 3.77
C ALA A 109 -22.17 -8.93 4.75
N VAL A 110 -21.21 -8.17 4.22
CA VAL A 110 -20.15 -7.48 4.96
C VAL A 110 -20.19 -5.99 4.61
N ASP A 111 -21.03 -5.24 5.33
CA ASP A 111 -20.92 -3.78 5.46
C ASP A 111 -20.04 -3.47 6.71
N HIS A 112 -19.35 -2.33 6.73
CA HIS A 112 -18.38 -2.00 7.79
C HIS A 112 -19.06 -1.61 9.12
N GLU A 113 -18.81 -2.43 10.15
CA GLU A 113 -19.27 -2.22 11.51
C GLU A 113 -18.17 -1.63 12.40
N ILE A 114 -18.56 -0.64 13.22
CA ILE A 114 -17.70 0.09 14.15
C ILE A 114 -18.21 -0.22 15.56
N GLU A 115 -18.14 -1.49 15.97
CA GLU A 115 -18.47 -1.91 17.33
C GLU A 115 -17.63 -1.13 18.35
N LEU A 116 -18.26 -0.60 19.40
CA LEU A 116 -17.61 0.23 20.42
C LEU A 116 -17.62 -0.49 21.76
N VAL A 117 -16.55 -0.34 22.54
CA VAL A 117 -16.45 -0.87 23.90
C VAL A 117 -17.62 -0.34 24.74
N PRO A 118 -18.40 -1.22 25.42
CA PRO A 118 -19.57 -0.82 26.20
C PRO A 118 -19.29 0.29 27.22
N GLY A 119 -20.22 1.23 27.36
CA GLY A 119 -20.12 2.36 28.28
C GLY A 119 -19.18 3.50 27.84
N THR A 120 -18.53 3.40 26.67
CA THR A 120 -17.71 4.50 26.15
C THR A 120 -18.57 5.68 25.66
N LYS A 121 -18.04 6.90 25.81
CA LYS A 121 -18.68 8.13 25.33
C LYS A 121 -18.25 8.45 23.89
N PRO A 122 -19.14 8.96 23.02
CA PRO A 122 -18.79 9.43 21.68
C PRO A 122 -17.63 10.45 21.70
N PRO A 123 -16.54 10.23 20.95
CA PRO A 123 -15.46 11.19 20.83
C PRO A 123 -15.86 12.33 19.88
N ALA A 124 -16.01 13.53 20.44
CA ALA A 124 -16.08 14.78 19.71
C ALA A 124 -14.82 15.62 19.96
N ARG A 125 -14.09 15.95 18.89
CA ARG A 125 -12.98 16.93 18.90
C ARG A 125 -13.39 18.17 18.11
N ALA A 126 -12.77 19.31 18.38
CA ALA A 126 -12.92 20.49 17.53
C ALA A 126 -12.13 20.31 16.21
N PRO A 127 -12.56 20.92 15.08
CA PRO A 127 -11.78 20.97 13.85
C PRO A 127 -10.38 21.58 14.07
N TYR A 128 -9.39 21.13 13.31
CA TYR A 128 -8.06 21.74 13.34
C TYR A 128 -8.03 23.08 12.59
N ARG A 129 -7.16 23.99 13.03
CA ARG A 129 -6.88 25.24 12.31
C ARG A 129 -6.14 24.91 11.00
N MET A 130 -6.66 25.39 9.88
CA MET A 130 -6.11 25.21 8.54
C MET A 130 -5.60 26.52 7.95
N SER A 131 -4.66 26.43 7.02
CA SER A 131 -4.20 27.53 6.17
C SER A 131 -5.18 27.83 5.02
N GLN A 132 -5.03 28.98 4.35
CA GLN A 132 -5.93 29.35 3.26
C GLN A 132 -5.94 28.36 2.07
N PRO A 133 -4.80 27.77 1.62
CA PRO A 133 -4.81 26.72 0.60
C PRO A 133 -5.57 25.46 1.04
N GLU A 134 -5.36 25.00 2.27
CA GLU A 134 -6.08 23.85 2.83
C GLU A 134 -7.59 24.12 2.94
N LEU A 135 -8.00 25.35 3.27
CA LEU A 135 -9.41 25.75 3.29
C LEU A 135 -10.03 25.82 1.88
N VAL A 136 -9.26 26.06 0.83
CA VAL A 136 -9.71 25.96 -0.57
C VAL A 136 -9.91 24.50 -0.95
N GLU A 137 -8.90 23.65 -0.75
CA GLU A 137 -8.98 22.23 -1.12
C GLU A 137 -10.05 21.48 -0.30
N LEU A 138 -10.23 21.83 0.98
CA LEU A 138 -11.28 21.26 1.83
C LEU A 138 -12.68 21.52 1.25
N ARG A 139 -12.95 22.73 0.75
CA ARG A 139 -14.25 23.04 0.11
C ARG A 139 -14.45 22.25 -1.17
N LYS A 140 -13.39 22.07 -1.96
CA LYS A 140 -13.41 21.26 -3.18
C LYS A 140 -13.71 19.79 -2.87
N GLN A 141 -12.93 19.14 -2.03
CA GLN A 141 -13.11 17.72 -1.71
C GLN A 141 -14.44 17.47 -0.96
N LEU A 142 -14.88 18.37 -0.06
CA LEU A 142 -16.23 18.29 0.52
C LEU A 142 -17.34 18.36 -0.53
N LYS A 143 -17.23 19.25 -1.52
CA LYS A 143 -18.19 19.35 -2.62
C LYS A 143 -18.21 18.06 -3.45
N GLU A 144 -17.05 17.56 -3.86
CA GLU A 144 -16.90 16.33 -4.66
C GLU A 144 -17.48 15.10 -3.95
N MET A 145 -17.24 14.96 -2.64
CA MET A 145 -17.81 13.87 -1.82
C MET A 145 -19.34 14.00 -1.59
N LEU A 146 -19.88 15.23 -1.57
CA LEU A 146 -21.33 15.48 -1.49
C LEU A 146 -22.02 15.19 -2.82
N GLU A 147 -21.44 15.62 -3.95
CA GLU A 147 -21.99 15.43 -5.30
C GLU A 147 -21.91 13.98 -5.80
N SER A 148 -20.96 13.19 -5.28
CA SER A 148 -20.92 11.73 -5.44
C SER A 148 -21.79 10.98 -4.41
N GLY A 149 -22.33 11.67 -3.40
CA GLY A 149 -23.26 11.12 -2.42
C GLY A 149 -22.65 10.22 -1.33
N ILE A 150 -21.32 10.09 -1.28
CA ILE A 150 -20.61 9.24 -0.31
C ILE A 150 -20.55 9.83 1.11
N ILE A 151 -20.76 11.14 1.25
CA ILE A 151 -20.99 11.82 2.54
C ILE A 151 -22.33 12.56 2.56
N LYS A 152 -22.87 12.78 3.76
CA LYS A 152 -24.04 13.66 3.98
C LYS A 152 -23.85 14.55 5.21
N PRO A 153 -24.50 15.73 5.29
CA PRO A 153 -24.52 16.56 6.49
C PRO A 153 -24.98 15.76 7.72
N ALA A 154 -24.33 15.98 8.86
CA ALA A 154 -24.53 15.21 10.08
C ALA A 154 -24.97 16.09 11.26
N LYS A 155 -25.90 15.57 12.06
CA LYS A 155 -26.13 15.97 13.45
C LYS A 155 -25.75 14.76 14.30
N SER A 156 -24.56 14.78 14.91
CA SER A 156 -23.98 13.64 15.62
C SER A 156 -23.28 14.08 16.90
N SER A 157 -23.19 13.16 17.86
CA SER A 157 -22.35 13.29 19.07
C SER A 157 -20.88 12.92 18.82
N TYR A 158 -20.56 12.41 17.64
CA TYR A 158 -19.19 12.08 17.20
C TYR A 158 -18.61 13.22 16.36
N GLY A 159 -17.29 13.41 16.43
CA GLY A 159 -16.58 14.39 15.61
C GLY A 159 -15.09 14.09 15.49
N ALA A 160 -14.69 13.50 14.36
CA ALA A 160 -13.30 13.34 13.94
C ALA A 160 -12.82 14.60 13.18
N PRO A 161 -11.72 15.25 13.58
CA PRO A 161 -11.26 16.45 12.90
C PRO A 161 -10.51 16.08 11.62
N VAL A 162 -10.68 16.90 10.58
CA VAL A 162 -9.99 16.73 9.30
C VAL A 162 -8.58 17.33 9.35
N LEU A 163 -7.62 16.64 8.72
CA LEU A 163 -6.26 17.10 8.44
C LEU A 163 -5.87 16.77 6.99
N PHE A 164 -4.78 17.35 6.48
CA PHE A 164 -4.26 17.02 5.16
C PHE A 164 -2.90 16.32 5.22
N GLN A 165 -2.75 15.28 4.40
CA GLN A 165 -1.46 14.69 4.06
C GLN A 165 -1.01 15.22 2.69
N LYS A 166 0.25 15.65 2.56
CA LYS A 166 0.84 15.95 1.25
C LYS A 166 1.26 14.64 0.58
N LYS A 167 0.89 14.45 -0.69
CA LYS A 167 1.44 13.40 -1.55
C LYS A 167 2.75 13.85 -2.19
N ALA A 168 3.46 12.92 -2.85
CA ALA A 168 4.69 13.20 -3.59
C ALA A 168 4.50 14.23 -4.73
N ASP A 169 3.33 14.23 -5.39
CA ASP A 169 2.94 15.22 -6.41
C ASP A 169 2.63 16.63 -5.85
N GLY A 170 2.76 16.83 -4.53
CA GLY A 170 2.44 18.07 -3.83
C GLY A 170 0.95 18.30 -3.56
N SER A 171 0.05 17.45 -4.08
CA SER A 171 -1.39 17.54 -3.83
C SER A 171 -1.74 17.16 -2.39
N LEU A 172 -2.85 17.71 -1.90
CA LEU A 172 -3.34 17.50 -0.54
C LEU A 172 -4.41 16.41 -0.52
N HIS A 173 -4.19 15.36 0.27
CA HIS A 173 -5.14 14.28 0.52
C HIS A 173 -5.85 14.52 1.85
N MET A 174 -7.18 14.64 1.83
CA MET A 174 -7.97 14.86 3.04
C MET A 174 -8.07 13.58 3.88
N CYS A 175 -7.66 13.64 5.14
CA CYS A 175 -7.72 12.51 6.08
C CYS A 175 -8.53 12.89 7.33
N CYS A 176 -9.33 11.97 7.84
CA CYS A 176 -10.10 12.15 9.08
C CYS A 176 -9.34 11.53 10.26
N ASP A 177 -9.12 12.28 11.33
CA ASP A 177 -8.44 11.76 12.53
C ASP A 177 -9.38 10.92 13.41
N TYR A 178 -9.60 9.67 12.97
CA TYR A 178 -10.34 8.68 13.73
C TYR A 178 -9.55 8.09 14.91
N ARG A 179 -8.33 8.54 15.27
CA ARG A 179 -7.55 7.96 16.39
C ARG A 179 -8.31 7.92 17.72
N ALA A 180 -9.23 8.86 17.94
CA ALA A 180 -10.09 8.87 19.13
C ALA A 180 -11.19 7.79 19.09
N LEU A 181 -11.79 7.56 17.92
CA LEU A 181 -12.78 6.51 17.68
C LEU A 181 -12.12 5.12 17.73
N ASN A 182 -11.02 4.95 16.99
CA ASN A 182 -10.20 3.74 16.93
C ASN A 182 -9.71 3.24 18.31
N LYS A 183 -9.56 4.14 19.30
CA LYS A 183 -9.18 3.76 20.67
C LYS A 183 -10.33 3.12 21.45
N ILE A 184 -11.58 3.37 21.07
CA ILE A 184 -12.79 2.80 21.69
C ILE A 184 -13.50 1.77 20.79
N THR A 185 -13.07 1.59 19.54
CA THR A 185 -13.53 0.51 18.65
C THR A 185 -13.03 -0.85 19.14
N VAL A 186 -13.88 -1.87 19.14
CA VAL A 186 -13.50 -3.26 19.42
C VAL A 186 -12.62 -3.77 18.27
N LYS A 187 -11.42 -4.28 18.57
CA LYS A 187 -10.46 -4.73 17.54
C LYS A 187 -10.81 -6.12 17.04
N ASN A 188 -11.11 -6.24 15.75
CA ASN A 188 -11.29 -7.52 15.07
C ASN A 188 -9.92 -8.18 14.84
N LYS A 189 -9.75 -9.43 15.29
CA LYS A 189 -8.57 -10.26 15.01
C LYS A 189 -8.79 -11.12 13.76
N TYR A 190 -9.00 -10.47 12.62
CA TYR A 190 -9.16 -11.18 11.35
C TYR A 190 -7.84 -11.87 10.95
N PRO A 191 -7.87 -13.14 10.50
CA PRO A 191 -6.65 -13.84 10.07
C PRO A 191 -6.12 -13.23 8.77
N ILE A 192 -4.95 -12.63 8.84
CA ILE A 192 -4.19 -12.21 7.65
C ILE A 192 -3.48 -13.46 7.09
N PRO A 193 -3.54 -13.75 5.78
CA PRO A 193 -2.82 -14.87 5.17
C PRO A 193 -1.32 -14.81 5.45
N LEU A 194 -0.68 -15.97 5.64
CA LEU A 194 0.77 -16.02 5.82
C LEU A 194 1.46 -15.66 4.49
N VAL A 195 2.45 -14.77 4.58
CA VAL A 195 3.21 -14.27 3.42
C VAL A 195 3.93 -15.40 2.68
N ALA A 196 4.41 -16.41 3.41
CA ALA A 196 5.00 -17.62 2.83
C ALA A 196 3.99 -18.40 1.96
N ASP A 197 2.80 -18.70 2.49
CA ASP A 197 1.73 -19.40 1.76
C ASP A 197 1.36 -18.67 0.46
N CYS A 198 1.34 -17.33 0.49
CA CYS A 198 1.14 -16.52 -0.71
C CYS A 198 2.26 -16.70 -1.75
N PHE A 199 3.53 -16.64 -1.35
CA PHE A 199 4.66 -16.84 -2.25
C PHE A 199 4.76 -18.28 -2.79
N ASP A 200 4.45 -19.30 -1.99
CA ASP A 200 4.43 -20.71 -2.40
C ASP A 200 3.41 -21.01 -3.51
N ARG A 201 2.35 -20.22 -3.60
CA ARG A 201 1.33 -20.26 -4.67
C ARG A 201 1.81 -19.53 -5.91
N LEU A 202 2.31 -18.30 -5.74
CA LEU A 202 2.76 -17.45 -6.84
C LEU A 202 4.01 -18.01 -7.55
N SER A 203 4.94 -18.67 -6.82
CA SER A 203 6.18 -19.23 -7.35
C SER A 203 5.99 -20.32 -8.42
N ARG A 204 4.78 -20.89 -8.52
CA ARG A 204 4.42 -21.96 -9.48
C ARG A 204 3.78 -21.43 -10.76
N ALA A 205 3.56 -20.12 -10.85
CA ALA A 205 2.91 -19.46 -11.98
C ALA A 205 3.91 -18.75 -12.89
N LYS A 206 3.50 -18.56 -14.14
CA LYS A 206 4.23 -17.79 -15.15
C LYS A 206 3.58 -16.45 -15.44
N TYR A 207 2.25 -16.36 -15.42
CA TYR A 207 1.50 -15.14 -15.73
C TYR A 207 0.77 -14.59 -14.52
N PHE A 208 0.94 -13.29 -14.28
CA PHE A 208 0.39 -12.56 -13.15
C PHE A 208 -0.43 -11.35 -13.59
N THR A 209 -1.56 -11.12 -12.92
CA THR A 209 -2.33 -9.89 -13.02
C THR A 209 -2.60 -9.34 -11.62
N LYS A 210 -2.29 -8.07 -11.37
CA LYS A 210 -2.62 -7.36 -10.14
C LYS A 210 -3.78 -6.41 -10.40
N ILE A 211 -4.83 -6.50 -9.58
CA ILE A 211 -5.97 -5.58 -9.62
C ILE A 211 -5.97 -4.72 -8.35
N ASP A 212 -5.97 -3.40 -8.54
CA ASP A 212 -6.17 -2.38 -7.51
C ASP A 212 -7.59 -1.81 -7.65
N LEU A 213 -8.39 -1.84 -6.57
CA LEU A 213 -9.75 -1.29 -6.60
C LEU A 213 -9.74 0.23 -6.38
N ARG A 214 -10.43 0.95 -7.28
CA ARG A 214 -10.56 2.41 -7.29
C ARG A 214 -11.14 2.91 -5.97
N SER A 215 -10.28 3.41 -5.07
CA SER A 215 -10.66 3.77 -3.70
C SER A 215 -11.40 2.63 -2.98
N GLY A 216 -10.88 1.39 -3.02
CA GLY A 216 -11.58 0.16 -2.62
C GLY A 216 -12.43 0.22 -1.34
N TYR A 217 -11.99 0.92 -0.29
CA TYR A 217 -12.80 1.08 0.94
C TYR A 217 -14.10 1.85 0.70
N TRP A 218 -14.10 2.87 -0.17
CA TRP A 218 -15.31 3.61 -0.56
C TRP A 218 -16.32 2.74 -1.34
N GLN A 219 -15.94 1.53 -1.74
CA GLN A 219 -16.84 0.54 -2.35
C GLN A 219 -17.50 -0.38 -1.31
N VAL A 220 -17.17 -0.26 -0.02
CA VAL A 220 -17.82 -0.94 1.11
C VAL A 220 -18.72 0.08 1.82
N ARG A 221 -19.96 -0.27 2.19
CA ARG A 221 -20.84 0.62 2.99
C ARG A 221 -20.42 0.68 4.45
N ILE A 222 -20.83 1.74 5.16
CA ILE A 222 -20.96 1.67 6.63
C ILE A 222 -22.26 0.93 6.97
N LYS A 223 -22.23 0.08 7.99
CA LYS A 223 -23.40 -0.62 8.53
C LYS A 223 -24.48 0.39 8.97
N GLU A 224 -25.74 0.06 8.73
CA GLU A 224 -26.85 0.95 9.08
C GLU A 224 -26.93 1.17 10.60
N GLY A 225 -26.99 2.44 11.03
CA GLY A 225 -26.86 2.86 12.43
C GLY A 225 -25.45 3.32 12.83
N ASP A 226 -24.40 2.87 12.13
CA ASP A 226 -23.00 3.19 12.44
C ASP A 226 -22.46 4.41 11.68
N ASP A 227 -23.17 4.88 10.67
CA ASP A 227 -22.77 6.03 9.85
C ASP A 227 -22.49 7.29 10.69
N ALA A 228 -23.28 7.53 11.75
CA ALA A 228 -23.09 8.63 12.69
C ALA A 228 -21.73 8.60 13.41
N LYS A 229 -21.12 7.42 13.60
CA LYS A 229 -19.79 7.26 14.22
C LYS A 229 -18.67 7.80 13.34
N THR A 230 -18.86 7.77 12.01
CA THR A 230 -17.91 8.31 11.01
C THR A 230 -17.95 9.83 10.84
N THR A 231 -18.67 10.56 11.71
CA THR A 231 -18.84 12.00 11.53
C THR A 231 -17.50 12.74 11.60
N MET A 232 -17.10 13.33 10.47
CA MET A 232 -16.02 14.29 10.41
C MET A 232 -16.53 15.71 10.68
N VAL A 233 -15.69 16.54 11.30
CA VAL A 233 -16.00 17.94 11.63
C VAL A 233 -15.02 18.90 10.97
N THR A 234 -15.56 19.98 10.42
CA THR A 234 -14.85 20.95 9.59
C THR A 234 -15.28 22.37 9.93
N MET A 235 -14.55 23.37 9.41
CA MET A 235 -14.95 24.78 9.49
C MET A 235 -16.26 25.10 8.75
N TYR A 236 -16.80 24.16 7.96
CA TYR A 236 -18.03 24.31 7.17
C TYR A 236 -19.17 23.44 7.69
N GLY A 237 -19.02 22.83 8.87
CA GLY A 237 -20.00 21.94 9.49
C GLY A 237 -19.51 20.50 9.64
N ALA A 238 -20.45 19.63 10.01
CA ALA A 238 -20.21 18.21 10.26
C ALA A 238 -20.83 17.34 9.16
N PHE A 239 -20.13 16.30 8.75
CA PHE A 239 -20.53 15.40 7.67
C PHE A 239 -20.20 13.96 8.07
N LYS A 240 -21.08 13.01 7.73
CA LYS A 240 -20.87 11.57 7.96
C LYS A 240 -20.68 10.83 6.65
N PHE A 241 -19.82 9.82 6.64
CA PHE A 241 -19.63 8.92 5.51
C PHE A 241 -20.70 7.82 5.51
N LEU A 242 -21.11 7.41 4.31
CA LEU A 242 -22.02 6.28 4.07
C LEU A 242 -21.29 5.05 3.51
N VAL A 243 -20.02 5.24 3.12
CA VAL A 243 -19.07 4.23 2.67
C VAL A 243 -17.85 4.24 3.59
N MET A 244 -17.06 3.17 3.66
CA MET A 244 -15.95 3.03 4.61
C MET A 244 -14.81 4.03 4.28
N PRO A 245 -14.58 5.08 5.10
CA PRO A 245 -13.46 6.00 4.90
C PRO A 245 -12.14 5.39 5.36
N PHE A 246 -11.03 5.91 4.82
CA PHE A 246 -9.69 5.58 5.28
C PHE A 246 -9.47 5.99 6.74
N GLY A 247 -8.63 5.22 7.45
CA GLY A 247 -8.22 5.50 8.82
C GLY A 247 -9.09 4.91 9.93
N LEU A 248 -10.17 4.20 9.62
CA LEU A 248 -10.94 3.44 10.62
C LEU A 248 -10.24 2.14 11.02
N THR A 249 -10.32 1.80 12.31
CA THR A 249 -9.97 0.46 12.81
C THR A 249 -10.89 -0.61 12.19
N ASN A 250 -10.34 -1.80 11.96
CA ASN A 250 -10.99 -2.92 11.26
C ASN A 250 -11.31 -2.69 9.77
N ALA A 251 -11.00 -1.55 9.15
CA ALA A 251 -11.30 -1.33 7.74
C ALA A 251 -10.61 -2.34 6.78
N PRO A 252 -9.30 -2.64 6.89
CA PRO A 252 -8.66 -3.66 6.05
C PRO A 252 -9.21 -5.07 6.31
N ALA A 253 -9.55 -5.38 7.57
CA ALA A 253 -10.17 -6.65 7.95
C ALA A 253 -11.57 -6.81 7.33
N THR A 254 -12.36 -5.73 7.31
CA THR A 254 -13.68 -5.69 6.66
C THR A 254 -13.55 -5.90 5.15
N PHE A 255 -12.62 -5.17 4.51
CA PHE A 255 -12.34 -5.31 3.09
C PHE A 255 -11.90 -6.74 2.73
N SER A 256 -10.95 -7.30 3.49
CA SER A 256 -10.47 -8.67 3.31
C SER A 256 -11.58 -9.71 3.51
N THR A 257 -12.48 -9.52 4.49
CA THR A 257 -13.62 -10.42 4.72
C THR A 257 -14.60 -10.36 3.54
N MET A 258 -14.93 -9.15 3.06
CA MET A 258 -15.84 -8.92 1.93
C MET A 258 -15.28 -9.54 0.65
N MET A 259 -14.01 -9.25 0.33
CA MET A 259 -13.36 -9.77 -0.87
C MET A 259 -13.14 -11.29 -0.83
N ASN A 260 -12.83 -11.86 0.34
CA ASN A 260 -12.73 -13.32 0.47
C ASN A 260 -14.08 -14.04 0.28
N GLN A 261 -15.22 -13.39 0.55
CA GLN A 261 -16.54 -13.93 0.17
C GLN A 261 -16.77 -13.81 -1.34
N VAL A 262 -16.49 -12.64 -1.92
CA VAL A 262 -16.63 -12.35 -3.37
C VAL A 262 -15.82 -13.33 -4.23
N LEU A 263 -14.55 -13.53 -3.90
CA LEU A 263 -13.60 -14.35 -4.67
C LEU A 263 -13.44 -15.79 -4.13
N HIS A 264 -14.26 -16.22 -3.16
CA HIS A 264 -14.14 -17.51 -2.45
C HIS A 264 -13.94 -18.73 -3.38
N GLY A 265 -14.60 -18.73 -4.54
CA GLY A 265 -14.50 -19.82 -5.51
C GLY A 265 -13.13 -19.94 -6.21
N PHE A 266 -12.31 -18.90 -6.16
CA PHE A 266 -11.05 -18.72 -6.91
C PHE A 266 -9.81 -18.64 -6.01
N LEU A 267 -10.00 -18.28 -4.73
CA LEU A 267 -8.97 -18.36 -3.68
C LEU A 267 -8.31 -19.74 -3.70
N ASP A 268 -7.00 -19.75 -3.41
CA ASP A 268 -6.17 -20.95 -3.26
C ASP A 268 -6.02 -21.80 -4.55
N LYS A 269 -6.62 -21.37 -5.66
CA LYS A 269 -6.56 -22.02 -6.98
C LYS A 269 -5.79 -21.17 -7.99
N PHE A 270 -6.24 -19.93 -8.18
CA PHE A 270 -5.65 -18.97 -9.14
C PHE A 270 -5.74 -17.50 -8.68
N VAL A 271 -6.27 -17.25 -7.46
CA VAL A 271 -6.24 -15.93 -6.81
C VAL A 271 -5.51 -16.02 -5.47
N VAL A 272 -4.52 -15.15 -5.27
CA VAL A 272 -3.99 -14.76 -3.97
C VAL A 272 -4.59 -13.41 -3.59
N MET A 273 -4.94 -13.25 -2.32
CA MET A 273 -5.36 -11.99 -1.73
C MET A 273 -4.49 -11.66 -0.53
N TYR A 274 -4.10 -10.39 -0.40
CA TYR A 274 -3.44 -9.88 0.81
C TYR A 274 -3.86 -8.44 1.08
N LEU A 275 -4.66 -8.26 2.13
CA LEU A 275 -5.32 -6.98 2.46
C LEU A 275 -6.13 -6.45 1.25
N ASP A 276 -5.56 -5.48 0.54
CA ASP A 276 -6.21 -4.75 -0.55
C ASP A 276 -5.69 -5.20 -1.94
N ASP A 277 -4.61 -5.98 -1.98
CA ASP A 277 -4.02 -6.54 -3.20
C ASP A 277 -4.78 -7.80 -3.66
N ILE A 278 -5.30 -7.75 -4.89
CA ILE A 278 -5.85 -8.92 -5.60
C ILE A 278 -4.83 -9.36 -6.65
N VAL A 279 -4.28 -10.57 -6.53
CA VAL A 279 -3.32 -11.13 -7.49
C VAL A 279 -3.86 -12.41 -8.12
N ILE A 280 -4.03 -12.38 -9.44
CA ILE A 280 -4.40 -13.52 -10.27
C ILE A 280 -3.13 -14.16 -10.81
N TYR A 281 -3.01 -15.49 -10.77
CA TYR A 281 -1.82 -16.24 -11.20
C TYR A 281 -2.18 -17.47 -12.05
N SER A 282 -1.37 -17.78 -13.07
CA SER A 282 -1.61 -18.92 -13.99
C SER A 282 -0.31 -19.51 -14.57
N GLY A 283 -0.33 -20.77 -14.99
CA GLY A 283 0.78 -21.44 -15.68
C GLY A 283 0.93 -21.01 -17.15
N THR A 284 -0.19 -20.82 -17.86
CA THR A 284 -0.22 -20.42 -19.27
C THR A 284 -1.07 -19.16 -19.49
N LEU A 285 -0.79 -18.44 -20.59
CA LEU A 285 -1.57 -17.26 -20.97
C LEU A 285 -3.02 -17.59 -21.31
N ALA A 286 -3.30 -18.79 -21.82
CA ALA A 286 -4.67 -19.23 -22.13
C ALA A 286 -5.53 -19.39 -20.86
N GLU A 287 -4.99 -20.08 -19.84
CA GLU A 287 -5.61 -20.15 -18.51
C GLU A 287 -5.74 -18.75 -17.89
N HIS A 288 -4.74 -17.89 -18.07
CA HIS A 288 -4.75 -16.53 -17.50
C HIS A 288 -5.85 -15.63 -18.07
N VAL A 289 -6.17 -15.75 -19.36
CA VAL A 289 -7.32 -15.05 -19.96
C VAL A 289 -8.64 -15.51 -19.32
N GLU A 290 -8.79 -16.81 -19.07
CA GLU A 290 -10.00 -17.39 -18.47
C GLU A 290 -10.13 -17.06 -16.98
N HIS A 291 -9.04 -17.19 -16.20
CA HIS A 291 -9.00 -16.77 -14.80
C HIS A 291 -9.29 -15.27 -14.64
N LEU A 292 -8.75 -14.42 -15.52
CA LEU A 292 -9.05 -12.99 -15.52
C LEU A 292 -10.52 -12.73 -15.87
N ARG A 293 -11.09 -13.43 -16.86
CA ARG A 293 -12.52 -13.35 -17.22
C ARG A 293 -13.42 -13.66 -16.03
N GLN A 294 -13.12 -14.72 -15.28
CA GLN A 294 -13.89 -15.12 -14.10
C GLN A 294 -13.81 -14.08 -12.97
N VAL A 295 -12.64 -13.50 -12.72
CA VAL A 295 -12.50 -12.44 -11.69
C VAL A 295 -13.19 -11.15 -12.13
N LEU A 296 -13.03 -10.70 -13.38
CA LEU A 296 -13.70 -9.48 -13.86
C LEU A 296 -15.23 -9.63 -13.87
N ALA A 297 -15.77 -10.78 -14.27
CA ALA A 297 -17.20 -11.07 -14.16
C ALA A 297 -17.70 -11.03 -12.71
N ARG A 298 -16.92 -11.55 -11.75
CA ARG A 298 -17.25 -11.53 -10.33
C ARG A 298 -17.13 -10.13 -9.70
N LEU A 299 -16.20 -9.29 -10.17
CA LEU A 299 -16.13 -7.88 -9.77
C LEU A 299 -17.36 -7.10 -10.31
N LEU A 300 -17.76 -7.34 -11.56
CA LEU A 300 -18.95 -6.76 -12.17
C LEU A 300 -20.24 -7.15 -11.40
N GLU A 301 -20.40 -8.45 -11.11
CA GLU A 301 -21.52 -9.03 -10.34
C GLU A 301 -21.73 -8.35 -8.98
N HIS A 302 -20.65 -7.94 -8.31
CA HIS A 302 -20.71 -7.30 -6.99
C HIS A 302 -20.60 -5.77 -7.01
N GLU A 303 -20.64 -5.13 -8.18
CA GLU A 303 -20.38 -3.69 -8.37
C GLU A 303 -19.07 -3.23 -7.69
N LEU A 304 -17.96 -3.88 -8.07
CA LEU A 304 -16.60 -3.55 -7.64
C LEU A 304 -15.78 -3.06 -8.83
N TYR A 305 -15.09 -1.93 -8.65
CA TYR A 305 -14.49 -1.15 -9.74
C TYR A 305 -12.98 -1.04 -9.60
N ALA A 306 -12.24 -1.46 -10.62
CA ALA A 306 -10.78 -1.40 -10.68
C ALA A 306 -10.27 -0.01 -11.11
N LYS A 307 -9.02 0.31 -10.76
CA LYS A 307 -8.29 1.46 -11.29
C LYS A 307 -7.20 1.00 -12.24
N VAL A 308 -7.48 1.06 -13.55
CA VAL A 308 -6.57 0.58 -14.62
C VAL A 308 -5.14 1.08 -14.46
N SER A 309 -4.96 2.37 -14.13
CA SER A 309 -3.64 3.01 -13.94
C SER A 309 -2.88 2.61 -12.67
N LYS A 310 -3.36 1.60 -11.93
CA LYS A 310 -2.65 0.89 -10.84
C LYS A 310 -2.67 -0.64 -11.01
N CYS A 311 -3.27 -1.15 -12.08
CA CYS A 311 -3.35 -2.58 -12.37
C CYS A 311 -2.25 -3.00 -13.35
N SER A 312 -1.68 -4.18 -13.14
CA SER A 312 -0.74 -4.81 -14.09
C SER A 312 -1.37 -6.06 -14.67
N PHE A 313 -1.30 -6.27 -15.99
CA PHE A 313 -2.05 -7.35 -16.66
C PHE A 313 -1.13 -8.32 -17.42
N ALA A 314 -1.28 -9.63 -17.13
CA ALA A 314 -0.59 -10.76 -17.77
C ALA A 314 0.94 -10.58 -17.91
N GLN A 315 1.58 -10.13 -16.83
CA GLN A 315 3.03 -9.94 -16.74
C GLN A 315 3.73 -11.25 -16.35
N GLU A 316 4.99 -11.44 -16.78
CA GLU A 316 5.78 -12.64 -16.39
C GLU A 316 6.52 -12.49 -15.05
N THR A 317 6.49 -11.28 -14.47
CA THR A 317 6.91 -10.98 -13.10
C THR A 317 5.89 -10.05 -12.43
N ILE A 318 5.88 -10.05 -11.09
CA ILE A 318 5.02 -9.18 -10.29
C ILE A 318 5.76 -8.68 -9.03
N SER A 319 5.55 -7.40 -8.68
CA SER A 319 5.92 -6.87 -7.36
C SER A 319 4.78 -7.12 -6.38
N PHE A 320 5.06 -7.90 -5.34
CA PHE A 320 4.10 -8.30 -4.32
C PHE A 320 4.76 -8.26 -2.94
N LEU A 321 4.18 -7.49 -2.01
CA LEU A 321 4.66 -7.30 -0.63
C LEU A 321 6.14 -6.87 -0.52
N GLY A 322 6.64 -6.11 -1.51
CA GLY A 322 8.03 -5.64 -1.57
C GLY A 322 9.02 -6.59 -2.23
N HIS A 323 8.60 -7.80 -2.62
CA HIS A 323 9.43 -8.77 -3.35
C HIS A 323 9.02 -8.85 -4.82
N ILE A 324 9.99 -9.18 -5.70
CA ILE A 324 9.70 -9.51 -7.11
C ILE A 324 9.57 -11.02 -7.22
N VAL A 325 8.45 -11.47 -7.79
CA VAL A 325 8.13 -12.89 -8.04
C VAL A 325 8.06 -13.13 -9.55
N GLY A 326 8.60 -14.25 -10.01
CA GLY A 326 8.49 -14.73 -11.39
C GLY A 326 9.13 -16.10 -11.58
N GLU A 327 8.97 -16.67 -12.77
CA GLU A 327 9.25 -18.08 -13.13
C GLU A 327 10.64 -18.62 -12.72
N ARG A 328 11.65 -17.75 -12.50
CA ARG A 328 13.01 -18.13 -12.05
C ARG A 328 13.66 -17.21 -11.01
N THR A 329 12.91 -16.27 -10.42
CA THR A 329 13.46 -15.29 -9.47
C THR A 329 12.54 -15.09 -8.29
N TYR A 330 12.96 -15.61 -7.13
CA TYR A 330 12.74 -14.93 -5.86
C TYR A 330 13.94 -14.02 -5.65
N SER A 331 13.72 -12.71 -5.61
CA SER A 331 14.74 -11.73 -5.25
C SER A 331 14.16 -10.75 -4.26
N ASP A 332 14.83 -10.61 -3.11
CA ASP A 332 14.48 -9.62 -2.10
C ASP A 332 14.55 -8.22 -2.72
N GLY A 333 13.41 -7.54 -2.76
CA GLY A 333 13.38 -6.10 -2.97
C GLY A 333 13.82 -5.37 -1.69
N PRO A 334 13.94 -4.03 -1.75
CA PRO A 334 14.29 -3.25 -0.57
C PRO A 334 13.22 -3.42 0.51
N GLN A 335 13.59 -4.04 1.63
CA GLN A 335 12.68 -4.26 2.75
C GLN A 335 12.23 -2.93 3.37
N GLU A 336 10.98 -2.54 3.13
CA GLU A 336 10.30 -1.57 4.01
C GLU A 336 10.08 -2.24 5.37
N SER A 337 10.83 -1.80 6.37
CA SER A 337 10.68 -2.26 7.75
C SER A 337 9.37 -1.75 8.33
N LEU A 338 8.33 -2.59 8.29
CA LEU A 338 7.09 -2.38 9.04
C LEU A 338 7.41 -2.37 10.55
N GLY A 339 7.63 -1.17 11.09
CA GLY A 339 7.80 -0.93 12.52
C GLY A 339 6.50 -1.22 13.28
N TYR A 340 6.64 -1.93 14.40
CA TYR A 340 5.58 -2.23 15.36
C TYR A 340 5.23 -1.02 16.26
#